data_AF-A0A6N9AVL0-F1
#
_entry.id   AF-A0A6N9AVL0-F1
#
_cell.length_a   1.000
_cell.length_b   1.000
_cell.length_c   1.000
_cell.angle_alpha   90.00
_cell.angle_beta   90.00
_cell.angle_gamma   90.00
#
_symmetry.space_group_name_H-M   'P 1'
#
loop_
_entity.id
_entity.type
_entity.pdbx_description
1 polymer ?
#
loop_
_entity_poly.entity_id
_entity_poly.type
_entity_poly.pdbx_seq_one_letter_code
_entity_poly.pdbx_strand_id
1 'polypeptide(L)'
;MRNRRDNWPGVNQLSAPLVDQLVADASDLEILVSRSANGSRIIDAGLKSLGSVKAGCRIAEICMADLGHATIIPSDGTDMNFRIVHVETEHPLLSCLGSQYAGWSLKYDAEKKFRALGSGPARALAVKEPLFEEL
;
A
#
# COMPACT_ATOMS: atom_id res chain seq x y z
N MET A 1 9.89 13.97 -28.46
CA MET A 1 9.06 13.07 -27.65
C MET A 1 8.65 13.83 -26.40
N ARG A 2 7.35 13.94 -26.07
CA ARG A 2 6.94 14.55 -24.79
C ARG A 2 7.51 13.70 -23.65
N ASN A 3 8.13 14.33 -22.66
CA ASN A 3 8.66 13.62 -21.51
C ASN A 3 7.45 13.01 -20.76
N ARG A 4 7.35 11.67 -20.71
CA ARG A 4 6.20 10.97 -20.09
C ARG A 4 5.98 11.38 -18.62
N ARG A 5 7.00 11.95 -17.98
CA ARG A 5 7.02 12.43 -16.58
C ARG A 5 6.14 13.65 -16.33
N ASP A 6 5.91 14.51 -17.33
CA ASP A 6 5.19 15.79 -17.13
C ASP A 6 3.68 15.60 -16.85
N ASN A 7 3.18 14.36 -16.96
CA ASN A 7 1.75 14.03 -16.88
C ASN A 7 1.46 12.85 -15.92
N TRP A 8 2.36 12.54 -15.00
CA TRP A 8 2.11 11.47 -14.03
C TRP A 8 1.01 11.85 -13.04
N PRO A 9 0.07 10.95 -12.73
CA PRO A 9 -0.95 11.21 -11.74
C PRO A 9 -0.33 11.25 -10.33
N GLY A 10 -0.94 12.02 -9.44
CA GLY A 10 -0.55 12.05 -8.04
C GLY A 10 -0.93 10.74 -7.34
N VAL A 11 0.05 9.88 -7.04
CA VAL A 11 -0.17 8.56 -6.40
C VAL A 11 -0.88 8.64 -5.04
N ASN A 12 -0.70 9.72 -4.29
CA ASN A 12 -1.43 9.96 -3.03
C ASN A 12 -2.90 10.32 -3.28
N GLN A 13 -3.18 11.03 -4.36
CA GLN A 13 -4.54 11.40 -4.74
C GLN A 13 -5.31 10.21 -5.29
N LEU A 14 -4.64 9.34 -6.06
CA LEU A 14 -5.22 8.09 -6.55
C LEU A 14 -5.55 7.10 -5.43
N SER A 15 -4.67 6.98 -4.42
CA SER A 15 -4.88 6.05 -3.30
C SER A 15 -5.88 6.53 -2.24
N ALA A 16 -6.14 7.84 -2.12
CA ALA A 16 -7.00 8.38 -1.07
C ALA A 16 -8.43 7.79 -1.07
N PRO A 17 -9.14 7.68 -2.21
CA PRO A 17 -10.45 7.02 -2.27
C PRO A 17 -10.41 5.57 -1.81
N LEU A 18 -9.36 4.82 -2.14
CA LEU A 18 -9.20 3.42 -1.73
C LEU A 18 -9.03 3.31 -0.21
N VAL A 19 -8.29 4.24 0.40
CA VAL A 19 -8.15 4.30 1.87
C VAL A 19 -9.49 4.64 2.54
N ASP A 20 -10.26 5.56 1.98
CA ASP A 20 -11.59 5.90 2.49
C ASP A 20 -12.55 4.71 2.37
N GLN A 21 -12.52 3.97 1.26
CA GLN A 21 -13.31 2.74 1.10
C GLN A 21 -12.85 1.62 2.04
N LEU A 22 -11.54 1.47 2.27
CA LEU A 22 -11.00 0.52 3.26
C LEU A 22 -11.57 0.80 4.65
N VAL A 23 -11.68 2.07 5.02
CA VAL A 23 -12.22 2.51 6.31
C VAL A 23 -13.73 2.35 6.39
N ALA A 24 -14.45 2.66 5.31
CA ALA A 24 -15.90 2.45 5.24
C ALA A 24 -16.27 0.97 5.46
N ASP A 25 -15.45 0.05 4.94
CA ASP A 25 -15.70 -1.40 5.02
C ASP A 25 -14.98 -2.07 6.21
N ALA A 26 -14.55 -1.31 7.21
CA ALA A 26 -13.66 -1.81 8.27
C ALA A 26 -14.21 -3.07 8.99
N SER A 27 -15.52 -3.09 9.25
CA SER A 27 -16.20 -4.23 9.89
C SER A 27 -16.13 -5.50 9.02
N ASP A 28 -16.46 -5.38 7.73
CA ASP A 28 -16.48 -6.50 6.78
C ASP A 28 -15.07 -7.05 6.50
N LEU A 29 -14.06 -6.21 6.71
CA LEU A 29 -12.66 -6.53 6.49
C LEU A 29 -11.96 -7.04 7.75
N GLU A 30 -12.64 -7.05 8.90
CA GLU A 30 -12.10 -7.42 10.21
C GLU A 30 -10.86 -6.59 10.59
N ILE A 31 -10.88 -5.29 10.29
CA ILE A 31 -9.81 -4.32 10.60
C ILE A 31 -10.29 -3.28 11.62
N LEU A 32 -9.35 -2.66 12.33
CA LEU A 32 -9.63 -1.64 13.34
C LEU A 32 -9.19 -0.26 12.85
N VAL A 33 -10.07 0.73 12.96
CA VAL A 33 -9.77 2.13 12.60
C VAL A 33 -9.77 2.97 13.87
N SER A 34 -8.72 3.76 14.05
CA SER A 34 -8.58 4.71 15.16
C SER A 34 -7.95 6.01 14.69
N ARG A 35 -7.86 6.99 15.60
CA ARG A 35 -7.13 8.24 15.37
C ARG A 35 -6.11 8.44 16.49
N SER A 36 -4.92 8.89 16.12
CA SER A 36 -3.92 9.37 17.08
C SER A 36 -4.29 10.74 17.63
N ALA A 37 -3.58 11.16 18.68
CA ALA A 37 -3.77 12.47 19.31
C ALA A 37 -3.56 13.66 18.35
N ASN A 38 -2.72 13.51 17.32
CA ASN A 38 -2.48 14.53 16.29
C ASN A 38 -3.43 14.41 15.08
N GLY A 39 -4.46 13.56 15.15
CA GLY A 39 -5.49 13.45 14.12
C GLY A 39 -5.19 12.46 12.99
N SER A 40 -3.99 11.88 12.93
CA SER A 40 -3.67 10.84 11.94
C SER A 40 -4.60 9.64 12.10
N ARG A 41 -5.11 9.14 10.97
CA ARG A 41 -5.91 7.91 10.93
C ARG A 41 -4.97 6.72 11.00
N ILE A 42 -5.21 5.79 11.92
CA ILE A 42 -4.45 4.54 12.08
C ILE A 42 -5.40 3.40 11.74
N ILE A 43 -4.99 2.57 10.79
CA ILE A 43 -5.72 1.38 10.35
C ILE A 43 -4.87 0.18 10.75
N ASP A 44 -5.34 -0.60 11.72
CA ASP A 44 -4.75 -1.86 12.13
C ASP A 44 -5.43 -2.98 11.34
N ALA A 45 -4.66 -3.67 10.51
CA ALA A 45 -5.12 -4.74 9.63
C ALA A 45 -4.42 -6.09 9.92
N GLY A 46 -3.82 -6.26 11.11
CA GLY A 46 -3.21 -7.54 11.49
C GLY A 46 -2.36 -7.55 12.76
N LEU A 47 -2.31 -6.47 13.54
CA LEU A 47 -1.60 -6.44 14.83
C LEU A 47 -2.54 -6.82 15.98
N LYS A 48 -3.65 -6.10 16.14
CA LYS A 48 -4.73 -6.43 17.09
C LYS A 48 -6.00 -6.89 16.40
N SER A 49 -6.20 -6.48 15.15
CA SER A 49 -7.29 -6.96 14.33
C SER A 49 -6.95 -8.33 13.74
N LEU A 50 -7.96 -9.14 13.42
CA LEU A 50 -7.76 -10.38 12.67
C LEU A 50 -7.26 -10.08 11.25
N GLY A 51 -7.84 -9.05 10.61
CA GLY A 51 -7.66 -8.77 9.19
C GLY A 51 -8.34 -9.82 8.32
N SER A 52 -8.32 -9.60 7.01
CA SER A 52 -8.92 -10.52 6.05
C SER A 52 -8.12 -10.54 4.75
N VAL A 53 -8.31 -11.57 3.94
CA VAL A 53 -7.66 -11.65 2.62
C VAL A 53 -8.11 -10.50 1.70
N LYS A 54 -9.38 -10.09 1.81
CA LYS A 54 -9.89 -8.92 1.10
C LYS A 54 -9.21 -7.62 1.57
N ALA A 55 -8.92 -7.49 2.87
CA ALA A 55 -8.15 -6.36 3.40
C ALA A 55 -6.72 -6.35 2.83
N GLY A 56 -6.08 -7.51 2.76
CA GLY A 56 -4.74 -7.66 2.17
C GLY A 56 -4.68 -7.22 0.70
N CYS A 57 -5.62 -7.68 -0.13
CA CYS A 57 -5.74 -7.24 -1.52
C CYS A 57 -5.90 -5.72 -1.64
N ARG A 58 -6.83 -5.13 -0.89
CA ARG A 58 -7.05 -3.67 -0.90
C ARG A 58 -5.84 -2.87 -0.44
N ILE A 59 -5.13 -3.34 0.59
CA ILE A 59 -3.89 -2.72 1.05
C ILE A 59 -2.81 -2.80 -0.02
N ALA A 60 -2.69 -3.94 -0.73
CA ALA A 60 -1.76 -4.07 -1.85
C ALA A 60 -2.07 -3.07 -2.97
N GLU A 61 -3.34 -2.87 -3.32
CA GLU A 61 -3.79 -1.88 -4.32
C GLU A 61 -3.53 -0.44 -3.86
N ILE A 62 -3.76 -0.13 -2.57
CA ILE A 62 -3.38 1.16 -1.97
C ILE A 62 -1.87 1.39 -2.08
N CYS A 63 -1.06 0.37 -1.77
CA CYS A 63 0.39 0.42 -1.92
C CYS A 63 0.80 0.64 -3.37
N MET A 64 0.04 0.12 -4.34
CA MET A 64 0.23 0.35 -5.78
C MET A 64 -0.45 1.61 -6.29
N ALA A 65 -1.02 2.43 -5.40
CA ALA A 65 -1.68 3.70 -5.70
C ALA A 65 -2.82 3.61 -6.73
N ASP A 66 -3.63 2.56 -6.67
CA ASP A 66 -4.73 2.29 -7.64
C ASP A 66 -4.24 2.08 -9.09
N LEU A 67 -2.94 1.88 -9.28
CA LEU A 67 -2.32 1.61 -10.58
C LEU A 67 -1.98 0.13 -10.77
N GLY A 68 -2.38 -0.71 -9.83
CA GLY A 68 -2.27 -2.15 -9.94
C GLY A 68 -3.43 -2.83 -9.22
N HIS A 69 -3.79 -4.02 -9.70
CA HIS A 69 -4.89 -4.82 -9.18
C HIS A 69 -4.35 -6.08 -8.50
N ALA A 70 -4.91 -6.45 -7.35
CA ALA A 70 -4.48 -7.62 -6.59
C ALA A 70 -5.68 -8.53 -6.29
N THR A 71 -5.67 -9.73 -6.88
CA THR A 71 -6.73 -10.72 -6.69
C THR A 71 -6.19 -12.03 -6.16
N ILE A 72 -7.08 -12.86 -5.62
CA ILE A 72 -6.75 -14.22 -5.23
C ILE A 72 -7.33 -15.19 -6.26
N ILE A 73 -6.46 -16.02 -6.82
CA ILE A 73 -6.84 -17.11 -7.70
C ILE A 73 -6.50 -18.46 -7.03
N PRO A 74 -7.24 -19.55 -7.34
CA PRO A 74 -6.89 -20.88 -6.90
C PRO A 74 -5.54 -21.33 -7.50
N SER A 75 -4.86 -22.28 -6.86
CA SER A 75 -3.68 -22.92 -7.44
C SER A 75 -4.05 -23.71 -8.70
N ASP A 76 -3.09 -23.86 -9.61
CA ASP A 76 -3.21 -24.46 -10.93
C ASP A 76 -3.23 -26.00 -10.92
N GLY A 77 -3.93 -26.60 -9.94
CA GLY A 77 -4.15 -28.04 -9.90
C GLY A 77 -3.00 -28.86 -9.34
N THR A 78 -2.09 -28.25 -8.58
CA THR A 78 -1.19 -29.00 -7.69
C THR A 78 -1.95 -29.51 -6.46
N ASP A 79 -1.56 -30.65 -5.89
CA ASP A 79 -2.14 -31.23 -4.65
C ASP A 79 -2.01 -30.32 -3.40
N MET A 80 -1.43 -29.13 -3.58
CA MET A 80 -1.25 -28.14 -2.54
C MET A 80 -2.33 -27.06 -2.68
N ASN A 81 -3.26 -27.03 -1.72
CA ASN A 81 -4.33 -26.03 -1.62
C ASN A 81 -3.80 -24.64 -1.20
N PHE A 82 -2.95 -24.04 -2.03
CA PHE A 82 -2.46 -22.67 -1.83
C PHE A 82 -3.35 -21.64 -2.53
N ARG A 83 -3.37 -20.44 -1.96
CA ARG A 83 -3.99 -19.25 -2.56
C ARG A 83 -2.90 -18.45 -3.27
N ILE A 84 -3.09 -18.13 -4.54
CA ILE A 84 -2.14 -17.33 -5.31
C ILE A 84 -2.62 -15.88 -5.31
N VAL A 85 -1.71 -14.95 -5.01
CA VAL A 85 -1.95 -13.52 -5.25
C VAL A 85 -1.58 -13.21 -6.70
N HIS A 86 -2.57 -12.94 -7.54
CA HIS A 86 -2.37 -12.44 -8.90
C HIS A 86 -2.28 -10.91 -8.84
N VAL A 87 -1.19 -10.35 -9.39
CA VAL A 87 -0.99 -8.90 -9.46
C VAL A 87 -0.75 -8.47 -10.91
N GLU A 88 -1.50 -7.46 -11.36
CA GLU A 88 -1.36 -6.85 -12.68
C GLU A 88 -1.23 -5.33 -12.59
N THR A 89 -0.46 -4.72 -13.51
CA THR A 89 -0.26 -3.27 -13.60
C THR A 89 0.19 -2.88 -15.01
N GLU A 90 -0.35 -1.80 -15.54
CA GLU A 90 0.11 -1.16 -16.79
C GLU A 90 1.10 -0.01 -16.51
N HIS A 91 1.37 0.28 -15.24
CA HIS A 91 2.21 1.38 -14.78
C HIS A 91 3.33 0.91 -13.84
N PRO A 92 4.14 -0.10 -14.21
CA PRO A 92 5.05 -0.78 -13.28
C PRO A 92 6.05 0.17 -12.61
N LEU A 93 6.51 1.21 -13.30
CA LEU A 93 7.42 2.20 -12.72
C LEU A 93 6.76 2.97 -11.56
N LEU A 94 5.53 3.45 -11.76
CA LEU A 94 4.83 4.28 -10.79
C LEU A 94 4.19 3.42 -9.68
N SER A 95 3.56 2.30 -10.04
CA SER A 95 2.91 1.40 -9.10
C SER A 95 3.93 0.66 -8.22
N CYS A 96 4.97 0.09 -8.82
CA CYS A 96 5.91 -0.76 -8.08
C CYS A 96 7.02 0.04 -7.41
N LEU A 97 7.73 0.92 -8.14
CA LEU A 97 8.87 1.67 -7.58
C LEU A 97 8.46 2.99 -6.94
N GLY A 98 7.61 3.76 -7.62
CA GLY A 98 7.13 5.07 -7.14
C GLY A 98 6.19 4.99 -5.93
N SER A 99 5.57 3.83 -5.70
CA SER A 99 4.61 3.63 -4.62
C SER A 99 4.90 2.36 -3.81
N GLN A 100 4.65 1.16 -4.34
CA GLN A 100 4.59 -0.09 -3.55
C GLN A 100 5.89 -0.45 -2.82
N TYR A 101 7.05 -0.18 -3.42
CA TYR A 101 8.35 -0.56 -2.90
C TYR A 101 8.54 -0.10 -1.44
N ALA A 102 9.09 -1.00 -0.62
CA ALA A 102 9.29 -0.79 0.83
C ALA A 102 10.63 -0.11 1.13
N GLY A 103 10.90 1.02 0.47
CA GLY A 103 12.22 1.64 0.50
C GLY A 103 12.42 2.69 1.60
N TRP A 104 11.36 3.14 2.27
CA TRP A 104 11.49 4.18 3.30
C TRP A 104 11.75 3.57 4.69
N SER A 105 12.99 3.67 5.17
CA SER A 105 13.30 3.28 6.56
C SER A 105 12.75 4.30 7.57
N LEU A 106 11.71 3.91 8.30
CA LEU A 106 11.12 4.71 9.38
C LEU A 106 11.76 4.31 10.72
N LYS A 107 12.38 5.27 11.38
CA LYS A 107 13.01 5.09 12.70
C LYS A 107 12.56 6.19 13.64
N TYR A 108 12.09 5.80 14.81
CA TYR A 108 11.78 6.73 15.89
C TYR A 108 12.37 6.18 17.19
N ASP A 109 13.40 6.86 17.68
CA ASP A 109 14.22 6.45 18.82
C ASP A 109 13.92 7.35 20.04
N ALA A 110 12.66 7.38 20.48
CA ALA A 110 12.25 7.99 21.75
C ALA A 110 12.03 6.91 22.84
N GLU A 111 11.19 7.18 23.85
CA GLU A 111 10.91 6.26 24.97
C GLU A 111 10.48 4.86 24.52
N LYS A 112 9.77 4.75 23.39
CA LYS A 112 9.48 3.48 22.71
C LYS A 112 10.14 3.50 21.33
N LYS A 113 11.10 2.60 21.15
CA LYS A 113 11.78 2.41 19.86
C LYS A 113 10.80 1.85 18.84
N PHE A 114 10.66 2.53 17.70
CA PHE A 114 9.87 2.07 16.57
C PHE A 114 10.74 1.99 15.32
N ARG A 115 10.60 0.87 14.60
CA ARG A 115 11.28 0.63 13.32
C ARG A 115 10.32 -0.07 12.38
N ALA A 116 10.20 0.46 11.16
CA ALA A 116 9.44 -0.16 10.10
C ALA A 116 10.05 0.18 8.73
N LEU A 117 9.72 -0.63 7.73
CA LEU A 117 9.88 -0.25 6.33
C LEU A 117 8.53 0.29 5.84
N GLY A 118 8.55 1.54 5.40
CA GLY A 118 7.41 2.20 4.79
C GLY A 118 7.33 1.86 3.31
N SER A 119 6.16 1.40 2.90
CA SER A 119 5.73 1.22 1.51
C SER A 119 4.64 2.25 1.17
N GLY A 120 4.35 2.38 -0.12
CA GLY A 120 3.16 3.06 -0.61
C GLY A 120 3.38 4.53 -0.99
N PRO A 121 2.28 5.21 -1.34
CA PRO A 121 2.31 6.46 -2.11
C PRO A 121 2.93 7.64 -1.35
N ALA A 122 2.93 7.61 -0.01
CA ALA A 122 3.54 8.65 0.81
C ALA A 122 5.06 8.79 0.55
N ARG A 123 5.72 7.72 0.08
CA ARG A 123 7.14 7.76 -0.31
C ARG A 123 7.43 8.80 -1.37
N ALA A 124 6.53 8.96 -2.35
CA ALA A 124 6.66 9.96 -3.42
C ALA A 124 6.54 11.41 -2.92
N LEU A 125 5.97 11.65 -1.74
CA LEU A 125 5.98 12.96 -1.09
C LEU A 125 7.22 13.16 -0.22
N ALA A 126 7.68 12.09 0.45
CA ALA A 126 8.79 12.17 1.38
C ALA A 126 10.16 12.23 0.67
N VAL A 127 10.28 11.57 -0.49
CA VAL A 127 11.46 11.55 -1.38
C VAL A 127 12.75 11.31 -0.60
N LYS A 128 12.75 10.30 0.28
CA LYS A 128 13.89 9.97 1.16
C LYS A 128 14.89 9.00 0.54
N GLU A 129 14.62 8.54 -0.67
CA GLU A 129 15.35 7.47 -1.34
C GLU A 129 15.98 8.02 -2.62
N PRO A 130 17.27 7.71 -2.91
CA PRO A 130 17.93 8.12 -4.17
C PRO A 130 17.17 7.68 -5.42
N LEU A 131 16.41 6.58 -5.33
CA LEU A 131 15.54 6.06 -6.38
C LEU A 131 14.71 7.15 -7.06
N PHE A 132 14.17 8.13 -6.32
CA PHE A 132 13.31 9.16 -6.90
C PHE A 132 14.05 10.15 -7.81
N GLU A 133 15.38 10.21 -7.77
CA GLU A 133 16.19 10.97 -8.74
C GLU A 133 16.29 10.25 -10.09
N GLU A 134 16.10 8.92 -10.09
CA GLU A 134 16.19 8.06 -11.26
C GLU A 134 14.83 7.84 -11.97
N LEU A 135 13.73 8.00 -11.23
CA LEU A 135 12.35 7.83 -11.73
C LEU A 135 11.94 8.94 -12.72
#